data_AF-A0A1F5MHU9-F1
#
_entry.id   AF-A0A1F5MHU9-F1
#
_cell.length_a   1.000
_cell.length_b   1.000
_cell.length_c   1.000
_cell.angle_alpha   90.00
_cell.angle_beta   90.00
_cell.angle_gamma   90.00
#
_symmetry.space_group_name_H-M   'P 1'
#
loop_
_entity.id
_entity.type
_entity.pdbx_description
1 polymer ?
#
loop_
_entity_poly.entity_id
_entity_poly.type
_entity_poly.pdbx_seq_one_letter_code
_entity_poly.pdbx_strand_id
1 'polypeptide(L)'
;MENQQLSKIYSKNQIDIAAFIGGPLIASYLISQNFKIFGDKEASKKTILIGLISTVIFFGVLVLLPESITSKIPNISTAIIPIIIADLIVRQYQSKKIEDYHTKGYPKASSLGVLGKSVISLIITLISVFLLYQVVTFINVKYNYAGYLKNYCNSSYNEKSISKDKVYVPEDASCFVLQRLKEKGFTLQQVDQVLTLEFDYQKEIGIVGNSEKDSKGNDYNPLPYIKKHQTLGLSDEQINLILNEELEYMKFIGIEVTETKPK
;
A
#
# COMPACT_ATOMS: atom_id res chain seq x y z
N MET A 1 47.57 -8.91 -27.82
CA MET A 1 47.19 -8.50 -26.46
C MET A 1 45.98 -7.60 -26.60
N GLU A 2 44.80 -8.11 -26.25
CA GLU A 2 43.53 -7.41 -26.42
C GLU A 2 43.49 -6.19 -25.48
N ASN A 3 43.12 -5.04 -26.03
CA ASN A 3 43.09 -3.74 -25.39
C ASN A 3 41.96 -3.72 -24.32
N GLN A 4 42.18 -4.35 -23.17
CA GLN A 4 41.25 -4.30 -22.05
C GLN A 4 41.19 -2.88 -21.53
N GLN A 5 40.17 -2.14 -21.96
CA GLN A 5 39.83 -0.83 -21.44
C GLN A 5 39.72 -0.94 -19.91
N LEU A 6 40.69 -0.34 -19.22
CA LEU A 6 40.82 -0.38 -17.77
C LEU A 6 39.53 0.11 -17.10
N SER A 7 38.78 -0.85 -16.57
CA SER A 7 37.47 -0.58 -15.97
C SER A 7 37.62 0.08 -14.61
N LYS A 8 36.77 1.06 -14.29
CA LYS A 8 36.86 1.81 -13.03
C LYS A 8 36.15 1.05 -11.91
N ILE A 9 36.83 0.85 -10.78
CA ILE A 9 36.24 0.25 -9.56
C ILE A 9 35.86 1.33 -8.54
N TYR A 10 34.93 0.98 -7.65
CA TYR A 10 34.53 1.81 -6.51
C TYR A 10 35.41 1.49 -5.30
N SER A 11 35.90 2.52 -4.62
CA SER A 11 36.61 2.34 -3.36
C SER A 11 35.65 2.03 -2.23
N LYS A 12 36.17 1.46 -1.15
CA LYS A 12 35.45 1.24 0.10
C LYS A 12 34.73 2.51 0.58
N ASN A 13 35.45 3.63 0.68
CA ASN A 13 34.87 4.90 1.14
C ASN A 13 33.75 5.41 0.22
N GLN A 14 33.86 5.17 -1.09
CA GLN A 14 32.79 5.53 -2.03
C GLN A 14 31.54 4.68 -1.80
N ILE A 15 31.70 3.40 -1.48
CA ILE A 15 30.59 2.50 -1.16
C ILE A 15 29.94 2.93 0.16
N ASP A 16 30.73 3.22 1.20
CA ASP A 16 30.22 3.65 2.52
C ASP A 16 29.42 4.95 2.41
N ILE A 17 29.96 5.96 1.71
CA ILE A 17 29.26 7.24 1.47
C ILE A 17 28.00 7.04 0.63
N ALA A 18 28.05 6.18 -0.38
CA ALA A 18 26.87 5.88 -1.17
C ALA A 18 25.80 5.17 -0.35
N ALA A 19 26.18 4.20 0.49
CA ALA A 19 25.27 3.50 1.38
C ALA A 19 24.58 4.46 2.37
N PHE A 20 25.31 5.43 2.90
CA PHE A 20 24.78 6.48 3.77
C PHE A 20 23.69 7.31 3.07
N ILE A 21 23.92 7.71 1.82
CA ILE A 21 23.03 8.63 1.08
C ILE A 21 21.86 7.89 0.44
N GLY A 22 22.13 6.78 -0.26
CA GLY A 22 21.16 6.08 -1.10
C GLY A 22 20.72 4.72 -0.56
N GLY A 23 21.18 4.33 0.62
CA GLY A 23 20.78 3.10 1.31
C GLY A 23 21.40 1.80 0.77
N PRO A 24 20.86 0.64 1.18
CA PRO A 24 21.39 -0.68 0.82
C PRO A 24 21.39 -0.96 -0.69
N LEU A 25 20.44 -0.37 -1.43
CA LEU A 25 20.28 -0.57 -2.86
C LEU A 25 21.52 -0.10 -3.64
N ILE A 26 21.95 1.16 -3.45
CA ILE A 26 23.15 1.65 -4.13
C ILE A 26 24.41 0.93 -3.65
N ALA A 27 24.52 0.62 -2.35
CA ALA A 27 25.66 -0.11 -1.80
C ALA A 27 25.83 -1.45 -2.53
N SER A 28 24.75 -2.22 -2.65
CA SER A 28 24.76 -3.52 -3.34
C SER A 28 25.09 -3.39 -4.82
N TYR A 29 24.59 -2.35 -5.50
CA TYR A 29 24.92 -2.08 -6.89
C TYR A 29 26.42 -1.79 -7.06
N LEU A 30 27.02 -0.92 -6.23
CA LEU A 30 28.44 -0.58 -6.35
C LEU A 30 29.35 -1.79 -6.05
N ILE A 31 29.04 -2.55 -4.99
CA ILE A 31 29.73 -3.80 -4.65
C ILE A 31 29.62 -4.80 -5.81
N SER A 32 28.44 -4.94 -6.41
CA SER A 32 28.23 -5.82 -7.55
C SER A 32 29.07 -5.45 -8.78
N GLN A 33 29.21 -4.15 -9.06
CA GLN A 33 30.05 -3.69 -10.18
C GLN A 33 31.53 -4.01 -9.94
N ASN A 34 32.00 -3.90 -8.70
CA ASN A 34 33.35 -4.35 -8.35
C ASN A 34 33.53 -5.85 -8.61
N PHE A 35 32.59 -6.70 -8.15
CA PHE A 35 32.65 -8.14 -8.44
C PHE A 35 32.69 -8.43 -9.93
N LYS A 36 31.88 -7.72 -10.73
CA LYS A 36 31.86 -7.86 -12.19
C LYS A 36 33.23 -7.54 -12.81
N ILE A 37 33.89 -6.48 -12.35
CA ILE A 37 35.24 -6.09 -12.82
C ILE A 37 36.29 -7.09 -12.36
N PHE A 38 36.16 -7.66 -11.16
CA PHE A 38 37.03 -8.72 -10.66
C PHE A 38 36.76 -10.10 -11.27
N GLY A 39 35.91 -10.19 -12.31
CA GLY A 39 35.60 -11.44 -13.02
C GLY A 39 34.58 -12.34 -12.32
N ASP A 40 34.07 -11.94 -11.16
CA ASP A 40 33.13 -12.73 -10.35
C ASP A 40 31.67 -12.38 -10.68
N LYS A 41 31.21 -12.87 -11.83
CA LYS A 41 29.85 -12.60 -12.32
C LYS A 41 28.77 -13.20 -11.41
N GLU A 42 29.07 -14.31 -10.73
CA GLU A 42 28.11 -14.96 -9.84
C GLU A 42 27.91 -14.14 -8.56
N ALA A 43 29.00 -13.73 -7.90
CA ALA A 43 28.91 -12.84 -6.74
C ALA A 43 28.26 -11.50 -7.11
N SER A 44 28.53 -10.96 -8.30
CA SER A 44 27.89 -9.75 -8.81
C SER A 44 26.35 -9.87 -8.83
N LYS A 45 25.79 -10.94 -9.42
CA LYS A 45 24.34 -11.18 -9.47
C LYS A 45 23.75 -11.40 -8.09
N LYS A 46 24.40 -12.25 -7.26
CA LYS A 46 23.96 -12.52 -5.88
C LYS A 46 23.91 -11.25 -5.04
N THR A 47 24.91 -10.37 -5.19
CA THR A 47 24.97 -9.11 -4.43
C THR A 47 23.79 -8.20 -4.73
N ILE A 48 23.41 -8.02 -6.01
CA ILE A 48 22.24 -7.20 -6.37
C ILE A 48 20.95 -7.81 -5.81
N LEU A 49 20.77 -9.12 -5.93
CA LEU A 49 19.58 -9.80 -5.42
C LEU A 49 19.47 -9.68 -3.90
N ILE A 50 20.56 -9.92 -3.18
CA ILE A 50 20.62 -9.76 -1.71
C ILE A 50 20.35 -8.31 -1.33
N GLY A 51 20.91 -7.33 -2.05
CA GLY A 51 20.67 -5.91 -1.82
C GLY A 51 19.22 -5.49 -2.02
N LEU A 52 18.57 -6.00 -3.07
CA LEU A 52 17.15 -5.76 -3.33
C LEU A 52 16.28 -6.33 -2.19
N ILE A 53 16.49 -7.61 -1.85
CA ILE A 53 15.76 -8.28 -0.76
C ILE A 53 16.00 -7.57 0.57
N SER A 54 17.26 -7.21 0.88
CA SER A 54 17.61 -6.51 2.11
C SER A 54 16.96 -5.13 2.18
N THR A 55 16.86 -4.42 1.06
CA THR A 55 16.17 -3.12 0.99
C THR A 55 14.68 -3.30 1.31
N VAL A 56 14.02 -4.27 0.69
CA VAL A 56 12.60 -4.56 0.93
C VAL A 56 12.36 -4.96 2.37
N ILE A 57 13.18 -5.86 2.94
CA ILE A 57 13.05 -6.29 4.33
C ILE A 57 13.29 -5.12 5.29
N PHE A 58 14.37 -4.37 5.09
CA PHE A 58 14.74 -3.26 5.98
C PHE A 58 13.64 -2.21 6.06
N PHE A 59 13.15 -1.73 4.90
CA PHE A 59 12.09 -0.73 4.88
C PHE A 59 10.70 -1.32 5.19
N GLY A 60 10.44 -2.57 4.81
CA GLY A 60 9.21 -3.26 5.15
C GLY A 60 9.04 -3.40 6.66
N VAL A 61 10.10 -3.78 7.37
CA VAL A 61 10.10 -3.79 8.84
C VAL A 61 9.86 -2.39 9.39
N LEU A 62 10.55 -1.36 8.89
CA LEU A 62 10.36 0.01 9.37
C LEU A 62 8.92 0.52 9.21
N VAL A 63 8.25 0.22 8.10
CA VAL A 63 6.85 0.62 7.85
C VAL A 63 5.86 -0.16 8.72
N LEU A 64 6.18 -1.41 9.07
CA LEU A 64 5.32 -2.26 9.89
C LEU A 64 5.52 -2.08 11.40
N LEU A 65 6.58 -1.38 11.83
CA LEU A 65 6.84 -1.14 13.24
C LEU A 65 5.82 -0.15 13.83
N PRO A 66 5.25 -0.44 15.02
CA PRO A 66 4.40 0.51 15.74
C PRO A 66 5.14 1.81 16.09
N GLU A 67 4.40 2.91 16.16
CA GLU A 67 4.93 4.23 16.53
C GLU A 67 5.64 4.24 17.90
N SER A 68 5.15 3.42 18.83
CA SER A 68 5.75 3.26 20.17
C SER A 68 7.18 2.68 20.15
N ILE A 69 7.54 2.00 19.05
CA ILE A 69 8.90 1.47 18.82
C ILE A 69 9.70 2.45 17.96
N THR A 70 9.12 2.93 16.85
CA THR A 70 9.86 3.80 15.91
C THR A 70 10.28 5.12 16.55
N SER A 71 9.47 5.69 17.45
CA SER A 71 9.81 6.88 18.23
C SER A 71 11.06 6.73 19.13
N LYS A 72 11.45 5.49 19.44
CA LYS A 72 12.64 5.19 20.26
C LYS A 72 13.89 4.94 19.42
N ILE A 73 13.74 4.76 18.11
CA ILE A 73 14.87 4.50 17.21
C ILE A 73 15.49 5.85 16.82
N PRO A 74 16.77 6.10 17.15
CA PRO A 74 17.43 7.32 16.71
C PRO A 74 17.46 7.38 15.19
N ASN A 75 17.06 8.52 14.63
CA ASN A 75 17.00 8.73 13.17
C ASN A 75 18.29 8.37 12.43
N ILE A 76 19.45 8.55 13.09
CA ILE A 76 20.75 8.24 12.49
C ILE A 76 21.00 6.73 12.30
N SER A 77 20.33 5.88 13.07
CA SER A 77 20.51 4.42 13.03
C SER A 77 20.09 3.84 11.68
N THR A 78 19.07 4.43 11.04
CA THR A 78 18.56 3.97 9.74
C THR A 78 19.59 4.17 8.63
N ALA A 79 20.48 5.16 8.77
CA ALA A 79 21.57 5.42 7.84
C ALA A 79 22.85 4.64 8.19
N ILE A 80 23.13 4.40 9.47
CA ILE A 80 24.34 3.69 9.92
C ILE A 80 24.29 2.19 9.59
N ILE A 81 23.15 1.54 9.77
CA ILE A 81 23.02 0.08 9.55
C ILE A 81 23.43 -0.33 8.12
N PRO A 82 22.92 0.32 7.04
CA PRO A 82 23.37 0.05 5.68
C PRO A 82 24.88 0.21 5.46
N ILE A 83 25.50 1.22 6.10
CA ILE A 83 26.95 1.45 6.01
C ILE A 83 27.70 0.26 6.63
N ILE A 84 27.34 -0.14 7.86
CA ILE A 84 28.04 -1.23 8.56
C ILE A 84 27.97 -2.51 7.75
N ILE A 85 26.80 -2.84 7.20
CA ILE A 85 26.61 -4.06 6.40
C ILE A 85 27.45 -3.99 5.11
N ALA A 86 27.42 -2.86 4.40
CA ALA A 86 28.22 -2.67 3.20
C ALA A 86 29.72 -2.76 3.48
N ASP A 87 30.17 -2.12 4.57
CA ASP A 87 31.56 -2.13 5.01
C ASP A 87 32.06 -3.55 5.29
N LEU A 88 31.27 -4.34 6.05
CA LEU A 88 31.59 -5.72 6.37
C LEU A 88 31.73 -6.59 5.11
N ILE A 89 30.80 -6.45 4.15
CA ILE A 89 30.84 -7.18 2.89
C ILE A 89 32.09 -6.79 2.08
N VAL A 90 32.38 -5.49 1.95
CA VAL A 90 33.55 -5.02 1.19
C VAL A 90 34.84 -5.52 1.85
N ARG A 91 34.95 -5.43 3.17
CA ARG A 91 36.12 -5.91 3.93
C ARG A 91 36.37 -7.40 3.74
N GLN A 92 35.32 -8.19 3.86
CA GLN A 92 35.43 -9.64 3.80
C GLN A 92 35.74 -10.14 2.39
N TYR A 93 35.16 -9.54 1.35
CA TYR A 93 35.18 -10.12 0.01
C TYR A 93 35.98 -9.31 -1.03
N GLN A 94 36.21 -8.02 -0.83
CA GLN A 94 36.77 -7.13 -1.86
C GLN A 94 38.00 -6.33 -1.45
N SER A 95 38.27 -6.14 -0.14
CA SER A 95 39.35 -5.24 0.31
C SER A 95 40.72 -5.55 -0.30
N LYS A 96 41.17 -6.81 -0.29
CA LYS A 96 42.46 -7.19 -0.90
C LYS A 96 42.50 -6.89 -2.40
N LYS A 97 41.42 -7.21 -3.12
CA LYS A 97 41.32 -6.96 -4.57
C LYS A 97 41.29 -5.48 -4.90
N ILE A 98 40.61 -4.66 -4.09
CA ILE A 98 40.56 -3.20 -4.25
C ILE A 98 41.94 -2.59 -3.99
N GLU A 99 42.65 -3.04 -2.95
CA GLU A 99 43.99 -2.57 -2.61
C GLU A 99 44.99 -2.91 -3.73
N ASP A 100 45.03 -4.17 -4.17
CA ASP A 100 45.86 -4.62 -5.29
C ASP A 100 45.56 -3.87 -6.59
N TYR A 101 44.29 -3.50 -6.83
CA TYR A 101 43.89 -2.73 -8.00
C TYR A 101 44.45 -1.29 -7.94
N HIS A 102 44.48 -0.70 -6.75
CA HIS A 102 44.98 0.65 -6.55
C HIS A 102 46.51 0.73 -6.51
N THR A 103 47.21 -0.27 -5.96
CA THR A 103 48.69 -0.31 -5.98
C THR A 103 49.23 -0.46 -7.40
N LYS A 104 48.48 -1.11 -8.29
CA LYS A 104 48.77 -1.21 -9.73
C LYS A 104 48.49 0.08 -10.53
N GLY A 105 48.01 1.15 -9.88
CA GLY A 105 47.75 2.44 -10.52
C GLY A 105 46.49 2.45 -11.41
N TYR A 106 45.61 1.46 -11.28
CA TYR A 106 44.39 1.39 -12.08
C TYR A 106 43.33 2.41 -11.63
N PRO A 107 42.48 2.89 -12.56
CA PRO A 107 41.63 4.06 -12.31
C PRO A 107 40.49 3.77 -11.33
N LYS A 108 40.19 4.77 -10.48
CA LYS A 108 39.02 4.77 -9.57
C LYS A 108 37.81 5.39 -10.27
N ALA A 109 36.61 4.97 -9.86
CA ALA A 109 35.39 5.66 -10.26
C ALA A 109 35.38 7.11 -9.72
N SER A 110 34.72 8.02 -10.44
CA SER A 110 34.58 9.41 -10.01
C SER A 110 33.63 9.51 -8.82
N SER A 111 34.05 10.17 -7.73
CA SER A 111 33.21 10.38 -6.55
C SER A 111 31.96 11.21 -6.85
N LEU A 112 32.03 12.15 -7.80
CA LEU A 112 30.84 12.90 -8.24
C LEU A 112 29.84 12.00 -8.98
N GLY A 113 30.36 11.06 -9.78
CA GLY A 113 29.52 10.05 -10.44
C GLY A 113 28.88 9.07 -9.45
N VAL A 114 29.58 8.75 -8.35
CA VAL A 114 29.01 7.97 -7.24
C VAL A 114 27.89 8.75 -6.57
N LEU A 115 28.11 10.01 -6.22
CA LEU A 115 27.11 10.87 -5.60
C LEU A 115 25.82 10.95 -6.44
N GLY A 116 25.95 11.17 -7.75
CA GLY A 116 24.79 11.21 -8.66
C GLY A 116 23.99 9.91 -8.64
N LYS A 117 24.66 8.74 -8.65
CA LYS A 117 23.99 7.44 -8.55
C LYS A 117 23.32 7.23 -7.19
N SER A 118 23.94 7.71 -6.11
CA SER A 118 23.36 7.64 -4.77
C SER A 118 22.07 8.46 -4.67
N VAL A 119 22.02 9.65 -5.27
CA VAL A 119 20.80 10.48 -5.33
C VAL A 119 19.70 9.77 -6.12
N ILE A 120 20.02 9.17 -7.27
CA ILE A 120 19.04 8.41 -8.06
C ILE A 120 18.49 7.22 -7.23
N SER A 121 19.37 6.47 -6.56
CA SER A 121 18.95 5.36 -5.69
C SER A 121 18.08 5.83 -4.53
N LEU A 122 18.41 6.98 -3.93
CA LEU A 122 17.59 7.57 -2.87
C LEU A 122 16.18 7.88 -3.38
N ILE A 123 16.04 8.52 -4.54
CA ILE A 123 14.73 8.82 -5.14
C ILE A 123 13.93 7.54 -5.37
N ILE A 124 14.54 6.51 -5.96
CA ILE A 124 13.89 5.21 -6.19
C ILE A 124 13.42 4.60 -4.86
N THR A 125 14.26 4.67 -3.83
CA THR A 125 13.94 4.14 -2.50
C THR A 125 12.79 4.90 -1.86
N LEU A 126 12.80 6.23 -1.89
CA LEU A 126 11.74 7.07 -1.34
C LEU A 126 10.39 6.80 -2.03
N ILE A 127 10.37 6.71 -3.36
CA ILE A 127 9.15 6.36 -4.11
C ILE A 127 8.65 4.97 -3.70
N SER A 128 9.55 3.99 -3.62
CA SER A 128 9.19 2.61 -3.26
C SER A 128 8.61 2.51 -1.85
N VAL A 129 9.22 3.21 -0.88
CA VAL A 129 8.76 3.26 0.51
C VAL A 129 7.40 3.97 0.61
N PHE A 130 7.22 5.08 -0.11
CA PHE A 130 5.95 5.79 -0.14
C PHE A 130 4.83 4.92 -0.68
N LEU A 131 5.04 4.25 -1.82
CA LEU A 131 4.05 3.34 -2.40
C LEU A 131 3.73 2.17 -1.45
N LEU A 132 4.75 1.59 -0.80
CA LEU A 132 4.56 0.55 0.20
C LEU A 132 3.70 1.03 1.37
N TYR A 133 3.97 2.23 1.89
CA TYR A 133 3.19 2.84 2.97
C TYR A 133 1.71 3.05 2.59
N GLN A 134 1.44 3.53 1.37
CA GLN A 134 0.07 3.68 0.86
C GLN A 134 -0.67 2.34 0.80
N VAL A 135 -0.01 1.30 0.29
CA VAL A 135 -0.58 -0.06 0.23
C VAL A 135 -0.88 -0.60 1.63
N VAL A 136 0.05 -0.48 2.56
CA VAL A 136 -0.14 -0.95 3.95
C VAL A 136 -1.29 -0.19 4.63
N THR A 137 -1.36 1.13 4.45
CA THR A 137 -2.44 1.95 5.02
C THR A 137 -3.80 1.55 4.45
N PHE A 138 -3.90 1.38 3.13
CA PHE A 138 -5.12 0.93 2.47
C PHE A 138 -5.59 -0.44 2.98
N ILE A 139 -4.65 -1.38 3.11
CA ILE A 139 -4.91 -2.71 3.67
C ILE A 139 -5.42 -2.59 5.11
N ASN A 140 -4.75 -1.83 5.97
CA ASN A 140 -5.13 -1.66 7.37
C ASN A 140 -6.52 -1.02 7.53
N VAL A 141 -6.84 0.02 6.76
CA VAL A 141 -8.17 0.65 6.76
C VAL A 141 -9.25 -0.37 6.41
N LYS A 142 -9.04 -1.15 5.34
CA LYS A 142 -10.00 -2.15 4.90
C LYS A 142 -10.22 -3.26 5.95
N TYR A 143 -9.15 -3.80 6.52
CA TYR A 143 -9.26 -4.85 7.54
C TYR A 143 -9.88 -4.33 8.84
N ASN A 144 -9.50 -3.13 9.29
CA ASN A 144 -10.05 -2.52 10.49
C ASN A 144 -11.55 -2.19 10.32
N TYR A 145 -11.96 -1.67 9.16
CA TYR A 145 -13.36 -1.38 8.87
C TYR A 145 -14.22 -2.65 8.85
N ALA A 146 -13.76 -3.71 8.18
CA ALA A 146 -14.46 -5.00 8.17
C ALA A 146 -14.55 -5.63 9.58
N GLY A 147 -13.49 -5.52 10.39
CA GLY A 147 -13.48 -5.97 11.78
C GLY A 147 -14.42 -5.15 12.67
N TYR A 148 -14.42 -3.83 12.50
CA TYR A 148 -15.31 -2.90 13.20
C TYR A 148 -16.77 -3.23 12.91
N LEU A 149 -17.18 -3.30 11.64
CA LEU A 149 -18.56 -3.64 11.25
C LEU A 149 -18.99 -5.01 11.80
N LYS A 150 -18.11 -6.03 11.74
CA LYS A 150 -18.41 -7.34 12.30
C LYS A 150 -18.67 -7.28 13.80
N ASN A 151 -17.85 -6.54 14.55
CA ASN A 151 -18.05 -6.37 15.99
C ASN A 151 -19.30 -5.53 16.28
N TYR A 152 -19.55 -4.49 15.49
CA TYR A 152 -20.72 -3.64 15.59
C TYR A 152 -22.02 -4.44 15.41
N CYS A 153 -22.13 -5.23 14.33
CA CYS A 153 -23.29 -6.08 14.09
C CYS A 153 -23.46 -7.18 15.16
N ASN A 154 -22.37 -7.67 15.79
CA ASN A 154 -22.45 -8.74 16.79
C ASN A 154 -22.76 -8.25 18.21
N SER A 155 -22.34 -7.04 18.58
CA SER A 155 -22.38 -6.56 19.96
C SER A 155 -23.39 -5.46 20.22
N SER A 156 -23.66 -4.62 19.21
CA SER A 156 -24.47 -3.40 19.36
C SER A 156 -25.76 -3.42 18.55
N TYR A 157 -25.85 -4.30 17.54
CA TYR A 157 -27.07 -4.38 16.74
C TYR A 157 -28.19 -5.08 17.54
N ASN A 158 -29.10 -4.28 18.08
CA ASN A 158 -30.42 -4.70 18.49
C ASN A 158 -31.40 -3.86 17.69
N GLU A 159 -32.31 -4.47 16.94
CA GLU A 159 -33.31 -3.73 16.16
C GLU A 159 -34.10 -2.73 17.04
N LYS A 160 -34.21 -3.01 18.35
CA LYS A 160 -34.83 -2.12 19.34
C LYS A 160 -33.97 -0.92 19.77
N SER A 161 -32.66 -0.91 19.49
CA SER A 161 -31.75 0.19 19.85
C SER A 161 -31.46 1.14 18.69
N ILE A 162 -31.92 0.83 17.47
CA ILE A 162 -31.83 1.76 16.34
C ILE A 162 -32.69 2.98 16.66
N SER A 163 -32.06 4.15 16.62
CA SER A 163 -32.78 5.40 16.81
C SER A 163 -33.73 5.65 15.64
N LYS A 164 -34.97 6.04 15.94
CA LYS A 164 -35.96 6.46 14.94
C LYS A 164 -35.86 7.94 14.58
N ASP A 165 -34.71 8.55 14.83
CA ASP A 165 -34.46 9.98 14.63
C ASP A 165 -34.33 10.38 13.14
N LYS A 166 -34.76 9.51 12.19
CA LYS A 166 -34.71 9.73 10.73
C LYS A 166 -33.31 10.00 10.17
N VAL A 167 -32.26 9.59 10.89
CA VAL A 167 -30.87 9.72 10.42
C VAL A 167 -30.42 8.41 9.81
N TYR A 168 -30.08 8.43 8.53
CA TYR A 168 -29.50 7.27 7.87
C TYR A 168 -28.05 7.07 8.32
N VAL A 169 -27.78 5.92 8.94
CA VAL A 169 -26.44 5.48 9.34
C VAL A 169 -26.07 4.25 8.49
N PRO A 170 -25.06 4.34 7.60
CA PRO A 170 -24.70 3.25 6.69
C PRO A 170 -24.36 1.94 7.40
N GLU A 171 -23.70 2.01 8.56
CA GLU A 171 -23.30 0.83 9.33
C GLU A 171 -24.53 0.09 9.91
N ASP A 172 -25.55 0.83 10.35
CA ASP A 172 -26.82 0.27 10.81
C ASP A 172 -27.60 -0.36 9.66
N ALA A 173 -27.62 0.29 8.49
CA ALA A 173 -28.23 -0.26 7.28
C ALA A 173 -27.58 -1.59 6.88
N SER A 174 -26.24 -1.62 6.81
CA SER A 174 -25.47 -2.82 6.50
C SER A 174 -25.76 -3.97 7.46
N CYS A 175 -25.82 -3.71 8.77
CA CYS A 175 -26.17 -4.75 9.75
C CYS A 175 -27.63 -5.19 9.65
N PHE A 176 -28.58 -4.26 9.45
CA PHE A 176 -30.01 -4.56 9.30
C PHE A 176 -30.26 -5.46 8.10
N VAL A 177 -29.73 -5.08 6.94
CA VAL A 177 -29.87 -5.85 5.70
C VAL A 177 -29.19 -7.21 5.82
N LEU A 178 -27.97 -7.26 6.39
CA LEU A 178 -27.27 -8.53 6.60
C LEU A 178 -28.07 -9.49 7.48
N GLN A 179 -28.68 -9.01 8.58
CA GLN A 179 -29.43 -9.88 9.47
C GLN A 179 -30.63 -10.53 8.78
N ARG A 180 -31.34 -9.78 7.92
CA ARG A 180 -32.50 -10.29 7.17
C ARG A 180 -32.12 -11.20 6.01
N LEU A 181 -30.95 -10.97 5.41
CA LEU A 181 -30.45 -11.77 4.30
C LEU A 181 -29.50 -12.91 4.73
N LYS A 182 -29.25 -13.08 6.03
CA LYS A 182 -28.31 -14.07 6.57
C LYS A 182 -28.66 -15.49 6.14
N GLU A 183 -29.94 -15.86 6.17
CA GLU A 183 -30.41 -17.19 5.77
C GLU A 183 -30.28 -17.44 4.26
N LYS A 184 -30.21 -16.38 3.46
CA LYS A 184 -29.98 -16.44 2.02
C LYS A 184 -28.49 -16.52 1.65
N GLY A 185 -27.60 -16.65 2.65
CA GLY A 185 -26.17 -16.89 2.46
C GLY A 185 -25.34 -15.65 2.11
N PHE A 186 -25.88 -14.44 2.29
CA PHE A 186 -25.13 -13.21 2.05
C PHE A 186 -24.07 -12.99 3.14
N THR A 187 -22.91 -12.47 2.71
CA THR A 187 -21.84 -12.04 3.62
C THR A 187 -21.94 -10.55 3.89
N LEU A 188 -21.45 -10.11 5.05
CA LEU A 188 -21.35 -8.68 5.40
C LEU A 188 -20.64 -7.87 4.30
N GLN A 189 -19.57 -8.43 3.73
CA GLN A 189 -18.81 -7.78 2.67
C GLN A 189 -19.67 -7.56 1.41
N GLN A 190 -20.53 -8.52 1.03
CA GLN A 190 -21.40 -8.36 -0.13
C GLN A 190 -22.44 -7.27 0.09
N VAL A 191 -23.06 -7.24 1.27
CA VAL A 191 -24.07 -6.24 1.64
C VAL A 191 -23.43 -4.84 1.69
N ASP A 192 -22.38 -4.67 2.48
CA ASP A 192 -21.70 -3.37 2.69
C ASP A 192 -21.18 -2.77 1.37
N GLN A 193 -20.64 -3.59 0.46
CA GLN A 193 -20.19 -3.10 -0.83
C GLN A 193 -21.33 -2.63 -1.74
N VAL A 194 -22.50 -3.28 -1.71
CA VAL A 194 -23.66 -2.84 -2.51
C VAL A 194 -24.19 -1.51 -1.94
N LEU A 195 -24.38 -1.42 -0.62
CA LEU A 195 -24.89 -0.21 0.01
C LEU A 195 -23.91 0.97 -0.12
N THR A 196 -22.60 0.73 -0.04
CA THR A 196 -21.59 1.78 -0.27
C THR A 196 -21.65 2.34 -1.69
N LEU A 197 -21.79 1.47 -2.71
CA LEU A 197 -21.90 1.89 -4.11
C LEU A 197 -23.21 2.63 -4.38
N GLU A 198 -24.29 2.23 -3.71
CA GLU A 198 -25.58 2.89 -3.76
C GLU A 198 -25.50 4.30 -3.15
N PHE A 199 -24.86 4.43 -1.99
CA PHE A 199 -24.63 5.72 -1.34
C PHE A 199 -23.73 6.66 -2.17
N ASP A 200 -22.69 6.13 -2.83
CA ASP A 200 -21.85 6.92 -3.74
C ASP A 200 -22.64 7.37 -4.97
N TYR A 201 -23.52 6.52 -5.51
CA TYR A 201 -24.44 6.92 -6.57
C TYR A 201 -25.37 8.05 -6.11
N GLN A 202 -25.98 7.93 -4.92
CA GLN A 202 -26.84 8.97 -4.35
C GLN A 202 -26.11 10.31 -4.21
N LYS A 203 -24.84 10.32 -3.79
CA LYS A 203 -24.02 11.55 -3.75
C LYS A 203 -23.80 12.12 -5.14
N GLU A 204 -23.48 11.28 -6.13
CA GLU A 204 -23.22 11.70 -7.51
C GLU A 204 -24.44 12.38 -8.14
N ILE A 205 -25.65 11.86 -7.86
CA ILE A 205 -26.92 12.44 -8.34
C ILE A 205 -27.50 13.52 -7.41
N GLY A 206 -26.80 13.85 -6.31
CA GLY A 206 -27.16 14.92 -5.39
C GLY A 206 -28.34 14.61 -4.46
N ILE A 207 -28.69 13.33 -4.24
CA ILE A 207 -29.69 12.92 -3.25
C ILE A 207 -29.15 13.07 -1.82
N VAL A 208 -27.85 12.80 -1.60
CA VAL A 208 -27.22 12.91 -0.29
C VAL A 208 -26.07 13.94 -0.31
N GLY A 209 -26.19 14.99 0.51
CA GLY A 209 -25.17 16.02 0.73
C GLY A 209 -25.76 17.39 1.09
N ASN A 210 -24.96 18.29 1.68
CA ASN A 210 -25.34 19.65 2.13
C ASN A 210 -25.75 20.63 1.00
N SER A 211 -26.09 20.15 -0.20
CA SER A 211 -26.47 21.04 -1.30
C SER A 211 -27.99 21.11 -1.36
N GLU A 212 -28.55 22.30 -1.14
CA GLU A 212 -29.97 22.68 -1.38
C GLU A 212 -30.38 22.57 -2.87
N LYS A 213 -29.76 21.68 -3.65
CA LYS A 213 -30.20 21.43 -5.01
C LYS A 213 -31.39 20.49 -4.95
N ASP A 214 -32.58 21.09 -5.11
CA ASP A 214 -33.85 20.43 -5.37
C ASP A 214 -33.65 19.13 -6.15
N SER A 215 -33.97 18.01 -5.49
CA SER A 215 -34.08 16.68 -6.10
C SER A 215 -35.23 16.68 -7.11
N LYS A 216 -35.00 17.28 -8.28
CA LYS A 216 -35.95 17.28 -9.39
C LYS A 216 -35.96 15.90 -10.04
N GLY A 217 -36.81 15.01 -9.53
CA GLY A 217 -37.46 13.93 -10.30
C GLY A 217 -36.59 13.03 -11.17
N ASN A 218 -35.32 12.82 -10.81
CA ASN A 218 -34.49 11.82 -11.49
C ASN A 218 -34.97 10.42 -11.07
N ASP A 219 -35.15 9.53 -12.05
CA ASP A 219 -35.51 8.13 -11.82
C ASP A 219 -34.39 7.44 -11.03
N TYR A 220 -34.68 7.05 -9.79
CA TYR A 220 -33.70 6.48 -8.89
C TYR A 220 -33.46 5.01 -9.25
N ASN A 221 -32.35 4.73 -9.93
CA ASN A 221 -31.96 3.37 -10.29
C ASN A 221 -30.45 3.15 -10.11
N PRO A 222 -30.00 2.71 -8.93
CA PRO A 222 -28.58 2.50 -8.66
C PRO A 222 -28.01 1.25 -9.36
N LEU A 223 -28.84 0.34 -9.89
CA LEU A 223 -28.39 -0.95 -10.41
C LEU A 223 -27.36 -0.84 -11.56
N PRO A 224 -27.56 -0.01 -12.61
CA PRO A 224 -26.55 0.17 -13.65
C PRO A 224 -25.23 0.71 -13.12
N TYR A 225 -25.29 1.59 -12.10
CA TYR A 225 -24.11 2.15 -11.46
C TYR A 225 -23.34 1.10 -10.66
N ILE A 226 -24.05 0.33 -9.83
CA ILE A 226 -23.47 -0.76 -9.03
C ILE A 226 -22.82 -1.78 -9.96
N LYS A 227 -23.49 -2.22 -11.03
CA LYS A 227 -22.95 -3.19 -11.99
C LYS A 227 -21.67 -2.71 -12.68
N LYS A 228 -21.56 -1.41 -12.95
CA LYS A 228 -20.37 -0.82 -13.56
C LYS A 228 -19.16 -0.86 -12.61
N HIS A 229 -19.38 -0.83 -11.30
CA HIS A 229 -18.32 -0.68 -10.28
C HIS A 229 -18.14 -1.90 -9.37
N GLN A 230 -19.02 -2.90 -9.41
CA GLN A 230 -18.98 -4.09 -8.55
C GLN A 230 -18.16 -5.25 -9.15
N THR A 231 -17.41 -5.96 -8.30
CA THR A 231 -16.53 -7.09 -8.68
C THR A 231 -16.84 -8.41 -7.94
N LEU A 232 -17.95 -8.49 -7.20
CA LEU A 232 -18.22 -9.56 -6.21
C LEU A 232 -19.02 -10.77 -6.69
N GLY A 233 -19.36 -10.85 -7.98
CA GLY A 233 -20.09 -12.01 -8.53
C GLY A 233 -21.52 -12.17 -8.00
N LEU A 234 -22.18 -11.10 -7.57
CA LEU A 234 -23.62 -11.11 -7.28
C LEU A 234 -24.42 -11.01 -8.58
N SER A 235 -25.54 -11.73 -8.65
CA SER A 235 -26.52 -11.55 -9.73
C SER A 235 -27.33 -10.27 -9.54
N ASP A 236 -27.97 -9.77 -10.61
CA ASP A 236 -28.87 -8.61 -10.54
C ASP A 236 -29.99 -8.83 -9.51
N GLU A 237 -30.51 -10.06 -9.42
CA GLU A 237 -31.52 -10.44 -8.42
C GLU A 237 -30.98 -10.31 -6.99
N GLN A 238 -29.75 -10.74 -6.74
CA GLN A 238 -29.12 -10.62 -5.43
C GLN A 238 -28.84 -9.17 -5.04
N ILE A 239 -28.44 -8.33 -5.98
CA ILE A 239 -28.25 -6.89 -5.74
C ILE A 239 -29.60 -6.24 -5.40
N ASN A 240 -30.63 -6.51 -6.19
CA ASN A 240 -31.97 -5.98 -5.93
C ASN A 240 -32.53 -6.45 -4.58
N LEU A 241 -32.24 -7.68 -4.16
CA LEU A 241 -32.61 -8.15 -2.81
C LEU A 241 -31.96 -7.31 -1.71
N ILE A 242 -30.68 -6.94 -1.84
CA ILE A 242 -29.99 -6.07 -0.87
C ILE A 242 -30.62 -4.68 -0.85
N LEU A 243 -30.83 -4.07 -2.02
CA LEU A 243 -31.43 -2.74 -2.16
C LEU A 243 -32.87 -2.68 -1.61
N ASN A 244 -33.65 -3.74 -1.82
CA ASN A 244 -35.01 -3.81 -1.30
C ASN A 244 -35.04 -3.86 0.24
N GLU A 245 -34.13 -4.61 0.86
CA GLU A 245 -34.04 -4.64 2.33
C GLU A 245 -33.51 -3.31 2.90
N GLU A 246 -32.68 -2.58 2.17
CA GLU A 246 -32.29 -1.22 2.55
C GLU A 246 -33.48 -0.26 2.52
N LEU A 247 -34.35 -0.34 1.52
CA LEU A 247 -35.59 0.45 1.49
C LEU A 247 -36.46 0.15 2.71
N GLU A 248 -36.54 -1.12 3.13
CA GLU A 248 -37.22 -1.50 4.36
C GLU A 248 -36.53 -0.93 5.62
N TYR A 249 -35.20 -0.86 5.64
CA TYR A 249 -34.46 -0.16 6.70
C TYR A 249 -34.79 1.33 6.75
N MET A 250 -34.80 2.03 5.60
CA MET A 250 -35.15 3.45 5.52
C MET A 250 -36.58 3.70 6.04
N LYS A 251 -37.54 2.86 5.64
CA LYS A 251 -38.91 2.89 6.18
C LYS A 251 -38.94 2.67 7.69
N PHE A 252 -38.14 1.72 8.19
CA PHE A 252 -38.05 1.40 9.62
C PHE A 252 -37.56 2.58 10.47
N ILE A 253 -36.59 3.37 9.97
CA ILE A 253 -36.10 4.58 10.64
C ILE A 253 -36.94 5.84 10.34
N GLY A 254 -38.04 5.70 9.59
CA GLY A 254 -39.00 6.78 9.32
C GLY A 254 -38.59 7.74 8.20
N ILE A 255 -37.71 7.31 7.29
CA ILE A 255 -37.42 8.00 6.03
C ILE A 255 -38.43 7.54 4.98
N GLU A 256 -39.19 8.50 4.43
CA GLU A 256 -40.13 8.23 3.35
C GLU A 256 -39.38 8.20 2.02
N VAL A 257 -39.31 7.02 1.39
CA VAL A 257 -38.77 6.86 0.04
C VAL A 257 -39.94 6.71 -0.92
N THR A 258 -40.12 7.66 -1.84
CA THR A 258 -41.11 7.53 -2.91
C THR A 258 -40.61 6.54 -3.94
N GLU A 259 -41.17 5.32 -3.98
CA GLU A 259 -40.88 4.33 -5.01
C GLU A 259 -41.18 4.93 -6.40
N THR A 260 -40.15 5.20 -7.20
CA THR A 260 -40.36 5.43 -8.63
C THR A 260 -40.69 4.07 -9.24
N LYS A 261 -41.97 3.86 -9.55
CA LYS A 261 -42.39 2.65 -10.27
C LYS A 261 -41.58 2.56 -11.57
N PRO A 262 -40.90 1.43 -11.84
CA PRO A 262 -40.27 1.23 -13.13
C PRO A 262 -41.36 1.31 -14.22
N LYS A 263 -41.13 2.18 -15.20
CA LYS A 263 -41.95 2.26 -16.42
C LYS A 263 -41.58 1.16 -17.39
#